data_AF-A0A7S4QGA5-F1
#
_entry.id   AF-A0A7S4QGA5-F1
#
_cell.length_a   1.000
_cell.length_b   1.000
_cell.length_c   1.000
_cell.angle_alpha   90.00
_cell.angle_beta   90.00
_cell.angle_gamma   90.00
#
_symmetry.space_group_name_H-M   'P 1'
#
loop_
_entity.id
_entity.type
_entity.pdbx_description
1 polymer ?
#
loop_
_entity_poly.entity_id
_entity_poly.type
_entity_poly.pdbx_seq_one_letter_code
_entity_poly.pdbx_strand_id
1 'polypeptide(L)'
;MAECNLFTLLDLDPSNEEDMQRLDTDAIIREARKNPRDVELMYTFSTKIALDRRHPPQRLFPLHQAILLRLPVNVIDALICPAALKAKHREGTALHLALPRSNKPLWDVVMLLLEKYPKAAAEEDKSGFTAVELIFELGAPLEVVTLLVRTCRRAMKNGGRYKFTALHLACDYNAPLEVVSLLLRTWPSAAKETDFWGHSTPLHLACKRTAPYEVVSLILSSWPDAIKEKDKWGCTPFVTACIYDAPLEVVSLLLSSWPDALKEKDTCGCTPFAIACIHEAPLEVIYLLLETMLKTKEYRHCLDLKFAKGQELTDDVTNLVSHLSTILNDDEVSLTIANDTVDYFINGKMWYCVFLVINKY
;
A
#
# COMPACT_ATOMS: atom_id res chain seq x y z
N MET A 1 1.02 35.55 -40.79
CA MET A 1 0.54 35.77 -39.41
C MET A 1 1.77 36.21 -38.63
N ALA A 2 1.77 37.44 -38.12
CA ALA A 2 2.92 38.01 -37.44
C ALA A 2 3.31 37.14 -36.24
N GLU A 3 4.58 36.79 -36.15
CA GLU A 3 5.19 36.12 -35.01
C GLU A 3 5.09 37.07 -33.81
N CYS A 4 4.10 36.85 -32.94
CA CYS A 4 4.02 37.54 -31.65
C CYS A 4 5.19 37.05 -30.80
N ASN A 5 6.28 37.82 -30.71
CA ASN A 5 7.35 37.49 -29.78
C ASN A 5 6.98 37.97 -28.35
N LEU A 6 7.48 37.28 -27.32
CA LEU A 6 7.21 37.58 -25.91
C LEU A 6 7.50 39.05 -25.53
N PHE A 7 8.49 39.68 -26.16
CA PHE A 7 8.91 41.05 -25.89
C PHE A 7 7.88 42.08 -26.37
N THR A 8 7.27 41.83 -27.53
CA THR A 8 6.14 42.61 -28.04
C THR A 8 4.86 42.42 -27.23
N LEU A 9 4.72 41.27 -26.53
CA LEU A 9 3.54 40.94 -25.73
C LEU A 9 3.63 41.45 -24.29
N LEU A 10 4.86 41.66 -23.78
CA LEU A 10 5.14 42.21 -22.46
C LEU A 10 5.58 43.70 -22.48
N ASP A 11 5.63 44.35 -23.65
CA ASP A 11 6.18 45.70 -23.85
C ASP A 11 7.60 45.87 -23.29
N LEU A 12 8.51 44.95 -23.63
CA LEU A 12 9.89 44.95 -23.15
C LEU A 12 10.88 45.08 -24.30
N ASP A 13 11.87 45.97 -24.18
CA ASP A 13 12.98 46.04 -25.14
C ASP A 13 14.10 45.06 -24.71
N PRO A 14 14.40 44.00 -25.50
CA PRO A 14 15.45 43.04 -25.18
C PRO A 14 16.86 43.65 -25.15
N SER A 15 17.03 44.84 -25.72
CA SER A 15 18.29 45.60 -25.75
C SER A 15 18.52 46.41 -24.46
N ASN A 16 17.47 46.59 -23.64
CA ASN A 16 17.48 47.44 -22.47
C ASN A 16 17.68 46.62 -21.18
N GLU A 17 18.80 46.88 -20.49
CA GLU A 17 19.20 46.16 -19.29
C GLU A 17 18.24 46.39 -18.09
N GLU A 18 17.57 47.54 -18.02
CA GLU A 18 16.57 47.83 -16.97
C GLU A 18 15.24 47.12 -17.21
N ASP A 19 14.79 47.02 -18.46
CA ASP A 19 13.54 46.33 -18.80
C ASP A 19 13.71 44.81 -18.65
N MET A 20 14.89 44.30 -18.98
CA MET A 20 15.28 42.91 -18.73
C MET A 20 15.36 42.57 -17.23
N GLN A 21 15.60 43.57 -16.39
CA GLN A 21 15.62 43.48 -14.92
C GLN A 21 14.23 43.62 -14.26
N ARG A 22 13.21 44.08 -15.01
CA ARG A 22 11.80 44.20 -14.59
C ARG A 22 10.94 42.99 -14.94
N LEU A 23 11.50 41.96 -15.57
CA LEU A 23 10.75 40.75 -15.92
C LEU A 23 10.24 40.03 -14.68
N ASP A 24 8.95 40.20 -14.43
CA ASP A 24 8.20 39.47 -13.43
C ASP A 24 7.96 38.02 -13.93
N THR A 25 8.59 37.05 -13.27
CA THR A 25 8.33 35.62 -13.50
C THR A 25 6.85 35.29 -13.40
N ASP A 26 6.08 35.98 -12.56
CA ASP A 26 4.63 35.76 -12.43
C ASP A 26 3.84 36.31 -13.63
N ALA A 27 4.36 37.32 -14.34
CA ALA A 27 3.78 37.81 -15.59
C ALA A 27 4.02 36.82 -16.74
N ILE A 28 5.25 36.27 -16.85
CA ILE A 28 5.55 35.23 -17.84
C ILE A 28 4.73 33.97 -17.58
N ILE A 29 4.57 33.56 -16.32
CA ILE A 29 3.73 32.42 -15.93
C ILE A 29 2.25 32.67 -16.28
N ARG A 30 1.73 33.89 -16.02
CA ARG A 30 0.37 34.26 -16.41
C ARG A 30 0.16 34.19 -17.92
N GLU A 31 1.14 34.61 -18.70
CA GLU A 31 1.04 34.65 -20.16
C GLU A 31 1.28 33.27 -20.81
N ALA A 32 2.23 32.50 -20.28
CA ALA A 32 2.46 31.10 -20.64
C ALA A 32 1.22 30.22 -20.41
N ARG A 33 0.45 30.50 -19.33
CA ARG A 33 -0.83 29.83 -19.08
C ARG A 33 -1.90 30.17 -20.13
N LYS A 34 -1.88 31.37 -20.69
CA LYS A 34 -2.81 31.78 -21.76
C LYS A 34 -2.40 31.24 -23.12
N ASN A 35 -1.09 31.17 -23.40
CA ASN A 35 -0.55 30.81 -24.71
C ASN A 35 0.48 29.64 -24.63
N PRO A 36 0.03 28.42 -24.30
CA PRO A 36 0.92 27.26 -24.12
C PRO A 36 1.54 26.69 -25.42
N ARG A 37 1.17 27.23 -26.60
CA ARG A 37 1.69 26.80 -27.90
C ARG A 37 2.95 27.54 -28.34
N ASP A 38 3.32 28.60 -27.64
CA ASP A 38 4.42 29.46 -28.03
C ASP A 38 5.76 28.90 -27.51
N VAL A 39 6.46 28.20 -28.39
CA VAL A 39 7.74 27.53 -28.10
C VAL A 39 8.82 28.56 -27.77
N GLU A 40 8.77 29.76 -28.35
CA GLU A 40 9.76 30.81 -28.12
C GLU A 40 9.60 31.44 -26.73
N LEU A 41 8.35 31.70 -26.32
CA LEU A 41 7.97 32.16 -24.98
C LEU A 41 8.43 31.19 -23.88
N MET A 42 8.31 29.89 -24.16
CA MET A 42 8.75 28.82 -23.25
C MET A 42 10.29 28.67 -23.24
N TYR A 43 10.95 28.86 -24.39
CA TYR A 43 12.41 28.88 -24.49
C TYR A 43 13.01 30.10 -23.78
N THR A 44 12.40 31.28 -23.90
CA THR A 44 12.81 32.48 -23.14
C THR A 44 12.57 32.32 -21.64
N PHE A 45 11.48 31.68 -21.23
CA PHE A 45 11.24 31.30 -19.83
C PHE A 45 12.36 30.39 -19.29
N SER A 46 12.77 29.38 -20.07
CA SER A 46 13.82 28.43 -19.68
C SER A 46 15.21 29.06 -19.56
N THR A 47 15.54 30.01 -20.45
CA THR A 47 16.83 30.69 -20.49
C THR A 47 16.94 31.81 -19.44
N LYS A 48 15.84 32.51 -19.12
CA LYS A 48 15.82 33.54 -18.08
C LYS A 48 15.81 32.99 -16.66
N ILE A 49 15.14 31.87 -16.39
CA ILE A 49 15.26 31.16 -15.10
C ILE A 49 16.72 30.75 -14.84
N ALA A 50 17.46 30.38 -15.89
CA ALA A 50 18.88 30.04 -15.77
C ALA A 50 19.79 31.26 -15.50
N LEU A 51 19.30 32.49 -15.64
CA LEU A 51 20.08 33.74 -15.58
C LEU A 51 19.71 34.68 -14.42
N ASP A 52 18.66 34.42 -13.63
CA ASP A 52 18.30 35.27 -12.48
C ASP A 52 19.38 35.20 -11.38
N ARG A 53 19.98 36.37 -11.09
CA ARG A 53 21.05 36.57 -10.10
C ARG A 53 20.57 37.24 -8.80
N ARG A 54 19.29 37.62 -8.68
CA ARG A 54 18.76 38.31 -7.49
C ARG A 54 18.30 37.34 -6.40
N HIS A 55 17.97 36.12 -6.78
CA HIS A 55 17.79 34.99 -5.87
C HIS A 55 18.91 33.99 -6.12
N PRO A 56 19.88 33.81 -5.20
CA PRO A 56 20.93 32.82 -5.43
C PRO A 56 20.23 31.45 -5.56
N PRO A 57 20.44 30.74 -6.68
CA PRO A 57 19.74 29.49 -6.93
C PRO A 57 20.23 28.49 -5.89
N GLN A 58 19.41 28.20 -4.90
CA GLN A 58 19.47 26.87 -4.32
C GLN A 58 18.90 25.90 -5.38
N ARG A 59 19.71 25.60 -6.40
CA ARG A 59 19.64 24.37 -7.23
C ARG A 59 18.29 24.03 -7.90
N LEU A 60 17.46 25.00 -8.29
CA LEU A 60 16.24 24.70 -9.06
C LEU A 60 16.54 24.61 -10.56
N PHE A 61 16.52 23.39 -11.10
CA PHE A 61 16.66 23.14 -12.53
C PHE A 61 15.34 23.51 -13.25
N PRO A 62 15.36 24.15 -14.43
CA PRO A 62 14.15 24.58 -15.15
C PRO A 62 13.08 23.50 -15.31
N LEU A 63 13.50 22.24 -15.50
CA LEU A 63 12.61 21.07 -15.53
C LEU A 63 11.80 20.89 -14.24
N HIS A 64 12.42 21.03 -13.07
CA HIS A 64 11.76 20.85 -11.78
C HIS A 64 10.72 21.95 -11.54
N GLN A 65 11.04 23.19 -11.91
CA GLN A 65 10.10 24.32 -11.82
C GLN A 65 8.91 24.15 -12.76
N ALA A 66 9.14 23.69 -14.00
CA ALA A 66 8.07 23.42 -14.96
C ALA A 66 7.08 22.36 -14.44
N ILE A 67 7.57 21.33 -13.75
CA ILE A 67 6.74 20.29 -13.13
C ILE A 67 5.96 20.85 -11.93
N LEU A 68 6.60 21.63 -11.05
CA LEU A 68 5.93 22.28 -9.91
C LEU A 68 4.81 23.23 -10.34
N LEU A 69 5.03 23.96 -11.44
CA LEU A 69 4.04 24.84 -12.05
C LEU A 69 2.98 24.08 -12.87
N ARG A 70 3.13 22.76 -13.03
CA ARG A 70 2.24 21.86 -13.79
C ARG A 70 2.06 22.31 -15.24
N LEU A 71 3.16 22.68 -15.90
CA LEU A 71 3.14 23.06 -17.31
C LEU A 71 2.75 21.87 -18.21
N PRO A 72 2.25 22.12 -19.43
CA PRO A 72 1.93 21.08 -20.39
C PRO A 72 3.10 20.13 -20.69
N VAL A 73 2.78 18.85 -20.94
CA VAL A 73 3.78 17.77 -21.12
C VAL A 73 4.78 18.05 -22.25
N ASN A 74 4.36 18.70 -23.33
CA ASN A 74 5.23 19.10 -24.45
C ASN A 74 6.29 20.13 -24.03
N VAL A 75 5.96 21.05 -23.13
CA VAL A 75 6.91 22.01 -22.57
C VAL A 75 7.89 21.30 -21.66
N ILE A 76 7.41 20.37 -20.84
CA ILE A 76 8.25 19.57 -19.96
C ILE A 76 9.23 18.71 -20.78
N ASP A 77 8.77 18.06 -21.85
CA ASP A 77 9.62 17.25 -22.75
C ASP A 77 10.74 18.08 -23.39
N ALA A 78 10.43 19.29 -23.84
CA ALA A 78 11.43 20.21 -24.40
C ALA A 78 12.53 20.59 -23.40
N LEU A 79 12.23 20.55 -22.09
CA LEU A 79 13.18 20.86 -21.01
C LEU A 79 13.95 19.63 -20.51
N ILE A 80 13.65 18.43 -21.02
CA ILE A 80 14.36 17.22 -20.62
C ILE A 80 15.77 17.22 -21.21
N CYS A 81 16.76 17.23 -20.33
CA CYS A 81 18.16 16.95 -20.68
C CYS A 81 18.81 16.02 -19.64
N PRO A 82 19.87 15.28 -19.99
CA PRO A 82 20.49 14.30 -19.08
C PRO A 82 20.96 14.89 -17.75
N ALA A 83 21.39 16.17 -17.74
CA ALA A 83 21.79 16.86 -16.53
C ALA A 83 20.58 17.21 -15.64
N ALA A 84 19.47 17.68 -16.23
CA ALA A 84 18.26 18.01 -15.50
C ALA A 84 17.54 16.79 -14.93
N LEU A 85 17.64 15.62 -15.57
CA LEU A 85 17.04 14.36 -15.08
C LEU A 85 17.75 13.78 -13.86
N LYS A 86 19.08 13.95 -13.77
CA LYS A 86 19.90 13.49 -12.64
C LYS A 86 19.92 14.46 -11.47
N ALA A 87 19.48 15.68 -11.70
CA ALA A 87 19.40 16.69 -10.68
C ALA A 87 18.37 16.33 -9.61
N LYS A 88 18.67 16.72 -8.36
CA LYS A 88 17.74 16.62 -7.24
C LYS A 88 17.34 18.01 -6.77
N HIS A 89 16.05 18.25 -6.71
CA HIS A 89 15.43 19.33 -5.95
C HIS A 89 15.42 18.98 -4.44
N ARG A 90 15.09 19.96 -3.59
CA ARG A 90 14.92 19.77 -2.13
C ARG A 90 13.99 18.59 -1.80
N GLU A 91 13.00 18.35 -2.65
CA GLU A 91 11.97 17.32 -2.48
C GLU A 91 12.30 16.00 -3.20
N GLY A 92 13.41 15.89 -3.94
CA GLY A 92 13.74 14.70 -4.73
C GLY A 92 13.97 15.00 -6.22
N THR A 93 13.98 13.97 -7.05
CA THR A 93 14.16 14.10 -8.52
C THR A 93 12.92 14.69 -9.20
N ALA A 94 13.05 15.05 -10.48
CA ALA A 94 11.93 15.47 -11.32
C ALA A 94 10.75 14.46 -11.29
N LEU A 95 11.05 13.16 -11.19
CA LEU A 95 10.04 12.11 -11.09
C LEU A 95 9.24 12.19 -9.78
N HIS A 96 9.91 12.47 -8.65
CA HIS A 96 9.22 12.67 -7.36
C HIS A 96 8.34 13.92 -7.37
N LEU A 97 8.78 14.99 -8.03
CA LEU A 97 7.95 16.21 -8.18
C LEU A 97 6.68 15.99 -9.02
N ALA A 98 6.71 15.05 -9.96
CA ALA A 98 5.55 14.67 -10.75
C ALA A 98 4.54 13.81 -9.94
N LEU A 99 4.94 13.35 -8.75
CA LEU A 99 4.18 12.50 -7.83
C LEU A 99 3.89 13.23 -6.49
N PRO A 100 3.24 14.41 -6.50
CA PRO A 100 2.93 15.12 -5.25
C PRO A 100 1.86 14.37 -4.46
N ARG A 101 2.04 14.23 -3.15
CA ARG A 101 1.00 13.69 -2.25
C ARG A 101 -0.16 14.66 -2.00
N SER A 102 0.07 15.96 -2.18
CA SER A 102 -0.92 17.02 -1.89
C SER A 102 -1.85 17.35 -3.06
N ASN A 103 -1.60 16.82 -4.26
CA ASN A 103 -2.36 17.14 -5.46
C ASN A 103 -2.37 15.94 -6.43
N LYS A 104 -3.18 16.01 -7.49
CA LYS A 104 -3.27 14.97 -8.52
C LYS A 104 -1.89 14.71 -9.17
N PRO A 105 -1.43 13.44 -9.23
CA PRO A 105 -0.20 13.09 -9.91
C PRO A 105 -0.24 13.43 -11.41
N LEU A 106 0.92 13.77 -11.98
CA LEU A 106 1.07 14.06 -13.40
C LEU A 106 1.46 12.78 -14.15
N TRP A 107 0.53 11.84 -14.30
CA TRP A 107 0.84 10.51 -14.88
C TRP A 107 1.47 10.56 -16.27
N ASP A 108 1.05 11.50 -17.14
CA ASP A 108 1.66 11.69 -18.47
C ASP A 108 3.14 12.11 -18.37
N VAL A 109 3.46 12.97 -17.40
CA VAL A 109 4.84 13.40 -17.13
C VAL A 109 5.63 12.27 -16.48
N VAL A 110 5.03 11.49 -15.58
CA VAL A 110 5.64 10.31 -14.97
C VAL A 110 6.04 9.31 -16.06
N MET A 111 5.14 9.01 -17.00
CA MET A 111 5.41 8.15 -18.16
C MET A 111 6.60 8.66 -18.97
N LEU A 112 6.56 9.93 -19.36
CA LEU A 112 7.65 10.57 -20.10
C LEU A 112 8.99 10.49 -19.38
N LEU A 113 9.02 10.81 -18.09
CA LEU A 113 10.25 10.79 -17.29
C LEU A 113 10.78 9.36 -17.10
N LEU A 114 9.90 8.36 -16.94
CA LEU A 114 10.28 6.95 -16.86
C LEU A 114 10.84 6.42 -18.18
N GLU A 115 10.30 6.84 -19.32
CA GLU A 115 10.83 6.48 -20.64
C GLU A 115 12.23 7.05 -20.87
N LYS A 116 12.45 8.31 -20.49
CA LYS A 116 13.73 9.01 -20.72
C LYS A 116 14.79 8.65 -19.67
N TYR A 117 14.40 8.42 -18.42
CA TYR A 117 15.32 8.12 -17.32
C TYR A 117 14.74 7.11 -16.30
N PRO A 118 14.66 5.81 -16.67
CA PRO A 118 14.11 4.75 -15.81
C PRO A 118 14.83 4.60 -14.45
N LYS A 119 16.10 5.02 -14.38
CA LYS A 119 16.92 4.89 -13.16
C LYS A 119 16.40 5.75 -12.01
N ALA A 120 15.70 6.86 -12.31
CA ALA A 120 15.08 7.70 -11.29
C ALA A 120 14.02 6.96 -10.46
N ALA A 121 13.43 5.87 -10.98
CA ALA A 121 12.43 5.09 -10.26
C ALA A 121 12.96 4.51 -8.93
N ALA A 122 14.25 4.19 -8.88
CA ALA A 122 14.92 3.65 -7.68
C ALA A 122 15.57 4.73 -6.80
N GLU A 123 15.52 6.00 -7.20
CA GLU A 123 16.07 7.08 -6.39
C GLU A 123 15.09 7.44 -5.28
N GLU A 124 15.61 7.84 -4.12
CA GLU A 124 14.82 8.29 -2.98
C GLU A 124 14.66 9.82 -2.96
N ASP A 125 13.48 10.26 -2.52
CA ASP A 125 13.17 11.63 -2.14
C ASP A 125 13.82 12.03 -0.80
N LYS A 126 13.56 13.27 -0.36
CA LYS A 126 14.06 13.77 0.93
C LYS A 126 13.52 13.01 2.14
N SER A 127 12.38 12.36 1.98
CA SER A 127 11.67 11.62 3.01
C SER A 127 12.07 10.15 3.00
N GLY A 128 12.96 9.72 2.09
CA GLY A 128 13.42 8.35 1.95
C GLY A 128 12.44 7.44 1.19
N PHE A 129 11.46 7.99 0.47
CA PHE A 129 10.59 7.21 -0.39
C PHE A 129 11.14 7.15 -1.80
N THR A 130 11.11 5.97 -2.39
CA THR A 130 11.43 5.81 -3.82
C THR A 130 10.25 6.25 -4.68
N ALA A 131 10.54 6.68 -5.90
CA ALA A 131 9.48 6.99 -6.86
C ALA A 131 8.56 5.78 -7.15
N VAL A 132 9.06 4.55 -7.12
CA VAL A 132 8.20 3.34 -7.24
C VAL A 132 7.21 3.25 -6.08
N GLU A 133 7.64 3.45 -4.83
CA GLU A 133 6.74 3.46 -3.67
C GLU A 133 5.64 4.51 -3.82
N LEU A 134 6.00 5.74 -4.23
CA LEU A 134 5.03 6.82 -4.48
C LEU A 134 4.02 6.46 -5.58
N ILE A 135 4.46 5.77 -6.64
CA ILE A 135 3.58 5.36 -7.74
C ILE A 135 2.51 4.39 -7.22
N PHE A 136 2.86 3.42 -6.38
CA PHE A 136 1.87 2.51 -5.78
C PHE A 136 1.00 3.22 -4.73
N GLU A 137 1.59 4.03 -3.86
CA GLU A 137 0.87 4.79 -2.83
C GLU A 137 -0.21 5.70 -3.43
N LEU A 138 0.09 6.35 -4.55
CA LEU A 138 -0.81 7.29 -5.21
C LEU A 138 -1.83 6.60 -6.14
N GLY A 139 -1.88 5.26 -6.15
CA GLY A 139 -2.85 4.49 -6.94
C GLY A 139 -2.60 4.63 -8.45
N ALA A 140 -1.38 4.36 -8.90
CA ALA A 140 -1.02 4.52 -10.30
C ALA A 140 -1.88 3.70 -11.26
N PRO A 141 -2.17 4.25 -12.46
CA PRO A 141 -2.87 3.54 -13.50
C PRO A 141 -2.02 2.38 -14.04
N LEU A 142 -2.69 1.37 -14.58
CA LEU A 142 -2.07 0.13 -15.05
C LEU A 142 -0.97 0.38 -16.10
N GLU A 143 -1.13 1.41 -16.93
CA GLU A 143 -0.17 1.81 -17.96
C GLU A 143 1.19 2.22 -17.35
N VAL A 144 1.16 2.97 -16.24
CA VAL A 144 2.38 3.40 -15.53
C VAL A 144 3.09 2.21 -14.91
N VAL A 145 2.33 1.30 -14.28
CA VAL A 145 2.91 0.07 -13.72
C VAL A 145 3.46 -0.84 -14.82
N THR A 146 2.77 -0.93 -15.96
CA THR A 146 3.25 -1.68 -17.13
C THR A 146 4.57 -1.12 -17.66
N LEU A 147 4.70 0.20 -17.73
CA LEU A 147 5.97 0.82 -18.10
C LEU A 147 7.07 0.50 -17.08
N LEU A 148 6.80 0.65 -15.77
CA LEU A 148 7.76 0.33 -14.71
C LEU A 148 8.27 -1.11 -14.78
N VAL A 149 7.38 -2.08 -15.01
CA VAL A 149 7.76 -3.49 -15.12
C VAL A 149 8.69 -3.72 -16.32
N ARG A 150 8.47 -3.00 -17.44
CA ARG A 150 9.29 -3.09 -18.65
C ARG A 150 10.64 -2.40 -18.53
N THR A 151 10.71 -1.25 -17.88
CA THR A 151 11.90 -0.38 -17.90
C THR A 151 12.70 -0.38 -16.58
N CYS A 152 12.06 -0.68 -15.45
CA CYS A 152 12.59 -0.45 -14.10
C CYS A 152 12.72 -1.73 -13.26
N ARG A 153 13.01 -2.90 -13.85
CA ARG A 153 13.03 -4.19 -13.14
C ARG A 153 13.84 -4.21 -11.84
N ARG A 154 14.97 -3.50 -11.78
CA ARG A 154 15.81 -3.43 -10.56
C ARG A 154 15.13 -2.65 -9.43
N ALA A 155 14.45 -1.55 -9.76
CA ALA A 155 13.71 -0.73 -8.79
C ALA A 155 12.56 -1.54 -8.17
N MET A 156 11.90 -2.37 -8.98
CA MET A 156 10.79 -3.22 -8.54
C MET A 156 11.20 -4.31 -7.54
N LYS A 157 12.49 -4.67 -7.45
CA LYS A 157 12.97 -5.69 -6.52
C LYS A 157 13.30 -5.18 -5.12
N ASN A 158 13.52 -3.88 -4.98
CA ASN A 158 14.04 -3.30 -3.75
C ASN A 158 13.53 -1.86 -3.63
N GLY A 159 12.22 -1.72 -3.40
CA GLY A 159 11.53 -0.47 -3.16
C GLY A 159 11.89 0.05 -1.78
N GLY A 160 12.76 1.07 -1.77
CA GLY A 160 13.04 1.96 -0.66
C GLY A 160 13.40 1.32 0.69
N ARG A 161 12.97 2.00 1.76
CA ARG A 161 13.48 1.79 3.13
C ARG A 161 13.15 0.43 3.73
N TYR A 162 12.08 -0.21 3.26
CA TYR A 162 11.63 -1.51 3.76
C TYR A 162 11.94 -2.64 2.79
N LYS A 163 12.77 -2.38 1.76
CA LYS A 163 13.11 -3.33 0.71
C LYS A 163 11.90 -4.05 0.13
N PHE A 164 10.76 -3.37 0.11
CA PHE A 164 9.53 -3.95 -0.39
C PHE A 164 9.70 -4.22 -1.88
N THR A 165 9.34 -5.43 -2.30
CA THR A 165 9.17 -5.67 -3.74
C THR A 165 7.95 -4.91 -4.23
N ALA A 166 7.83 -4.73 -5.54
CA ALA A 166 6.64 -4.13 -6.13
C ALA A 166 5.36 -4.88 -5.75
N LEU A 167 5.42 -6.19 -5.53
CA LEU A 167 4.27 -6.98 -5.07
C LEU A 167 3.93 -6.68 -3.60
N HIS A 168 4.92 -6.48 -2.73
CA HIS A 168 4.67 -6.00 -1.37
C HIS A 168 3.98 -4.63 -1.39
N LEU A 169 4.47 -3.69 -2.22
CA LEU A 169 3.86 -2.36 -2.36
C LEU A 169 2.43 -2.44 -2.90
N ALA A 170 2.20 -3.28 -3.91
CA ALA A 170 0.86 -3.51 -4.44
C ALA A 170 -0.10 -4.04 -3.37
N CYS A 171 0.36 -4.95 -2.50
CA CYS A 171 -0.46 -5.44 -1.39
C CYS A 171 -0.63 -4.40 -0.28
N ASP A 172 0.43 -3.66 0.06
CA ASP A 172 0.43 -2.68 1.15
C ASP A 172 -0.51 -1.49 0.87
N TYR A 173 -0.60 -1.10 -0.39
CA TYR A 173 -1.47 -0.01 -0.87
C TYR A 173 -2.77 -0.50 -1.54
N ASN A 174 -3.10 -1.79 -1.42
CA ASN A 174 -4.31 -2.41 -1.95
C ASN A 174 -4.55 -2.12 -3.45
N ALA A 175 -3.52 -2.31 -4.26
CA ALA A 175 -3.56 -2.08 -5.70
C ALA A 175 -4.59 -3.00 -6.40
N PRO A 176 -5.16 -2.57 -7.54
CA PRO A 176 -6.14 -3.36 -8.28
C PRO A 176 -5.64 -4.75 -8.69
N LEU A 177 -6.56 -5.69 -8.86
CA LEU A 177 -6.27 -7.06 -9.26
C LEU A 177 -5.41 -7.14 -10.53
N GLU A 178 -5.65 -6.26 -11.50
CA GLU A 178 -4.92 -6.19 -12.76
C GLU A 178 -3.44 -5.88 -12.54
N VAL A 179 -3.15 -4.99 -11.57
CA VAL A 179 -1.78 -4.63 -11.19
C VAL A 179 -1.08 -5.81 -10.53
N VAL A 180 -1.74 -6.46 -9.56
CA VAL A 180 -1.21 -7.64 -8.88
C VAL A 180 -0.96 -8.79 -9.88
N SER A 181 -1.91 -9.02 -10.78
CA SER A 181 -1.82 -10.03 -11.85
C SER A 181 -0.66 -9.75 -12.81
N LEU A 182 -0.49 -8.50 -13.25
CA LEU A 182 0.65 -8.11 -14.09
C LEU A 182 1.98 -8.39 -13.38
N LEU A 183 2.11 -8.03 -12.10
CA LEU A 183 3.33 -8.24 -11.32
C LEU A 183 3.64 -9.73 -11.16
N LEU A 184 2.64 -10.55 -10.82
CA LEU A 184 2.83 -12.00 -10.65
C LEU A 184 3.12 -12.71 -11.96
N ARG A 185 2.51 -12.32 -13.08
CA ARG A 185 2.81 -12.88 -14.40
C ARG A 185 4.23 -12.57 -14.87
N THR A 186 4.74 -11.38 -14.54
CA THR A 186 6.06 -10.93 -14.98
C THR A 186 7.18 -11.33 -14.03
N TRP A 187 6.87 -11.46 -12.74
CA TRP A 187 7.80 -11.90 -11.71
C TRP A 187 7.12 -12.81 -10.66
N PRO A 188 6.85 -14.09 -11.00
CA PRO A 188 6.14 -15.01 -10.09
C PRO A 188 6.84 -15.23 -8.75
N SER A 189 8.19 -15.22 -8.75
CA SER A 189 8.95 -15.43 -7.52
C SER A 189 8.81 -14.28 -6.51
N ALA A 190 8.25 -13.12 -6.91
CA ALA A 190 7.98 -12.02 -6.00
C ALA A 190 7.03 -12.41 -4.85
N ALA A 191 6.17 -13.41 -5.06
CA ALA A 191 5.28 -13.95 -4.02
C ALA A 191 6.06 -14.58 -2.85
N LYS A 192 7.28 -15.06 -3.11
CA LYS A 192 8.16 -15.73 -2.12
C LYS A 192 9.08 -14.78 -1.35
N GLU A 193 9.18 -13.55 -1.83
CA GLU A 193 10.06 -12.57 -1.21
C GLU A 193 9.46 -12.16 0.13
N THR A 194 10.30 -11.89 1.11
CA THR A 194 9.90 -11.31 2.38
C THR A 194 10.30 -9.84 2.42
N ASP A 195 9.63 -9.06 3.27
CA ASP A 195 10.05 -7.70 3.57
C ASP A 195 11.45 -7.58 4.17
N PHE A 196 11.92 -6.35 4.41
CA PHE A 196 13.25 -6.07 4.98
C PHE A 196 13.50 -6.76 6.33
N TRP A 197 12.47 -6.93 7.16
CA TRP A 197 12.62 -7.65 8.41
C TRP A 197 12.76 -9.16 8.20
N GLY A 198 12.51 -9.67 6.99
CA GLY A 198 12.69 -11.06 6.62
C GLY A 198 11.51 -11.94 7.03
N HIS A 199 10.34 -11.34 7.21
CA HIS A 199 9.30 -11.96 8.01
C HIS A 199 7.92 -11.90 7.36
N SER A 200 7.50 -10.78 6.77
CA SER A 200 6.17 -10.73 6.13
C SER A 200 6.28 -10.94 4.62
N THR A 201 5.50 -11.91 4.11
CA THR A 201 5.32 -12.13 2.66
C THR A 201 4.25 -11.17 2.10
N PRO A 202 4.11 -11.04 0.77
CA PRO A 202 3.02 -10.26 0.18
C PRO A 202 1.64 -10.76 0.59
N LEU A 203 1.49 -12.07 0.86
CA LEU A 203 0.23 -12.63 1.35
C LEU A 203 -0.12 -12.11 2.77
N HIS A 204 0.87 -11.97 3.65
CA HIS A 204 0.66 -11.35 4.97
C HIS A 204 0.20 -9.89 4.81
N LEU A 205 0.83 -9.13 3.91
CA LEU A 205 0.43 -7.73 3.67
C LEU A 205 -0.97 -7.64 3.05
N ALA A 206 -1.31 -8.52 2.12
CA ALA A 206 -2.65 -8.57 1.53
C ALA A 206 -3.72 -8.84 2.61
N CYS A 207 -3.49 -9.81 3.50
CA CYS A 207 -4.39 -10.06 4.63
C CYS A 207 -4.46 -8.86 5.59
N LYS A 208 -3.32 -8.27 5.95
CA LYS A 208 -3.23 -7.12 6.85
C LYS A 208 -3.95 -5.88 6.32
N ARG A 209 -3.92 -5.69 5.00
CA ARG A 209 -4.58 -4.57 4.30
C ARG A 209 -5.96 -4.90 3.77
N THR A 210 -6.52 -6.03 4.24
CA THR A 210 -7.89 -6.47 3.91
C THR A 210 -8.16 -6.53 2.40
N ALA A 211 -7.16 -7.00 1.64
CA ALA A 211 -7.24 -7.15 0.20
C ALA A 211 -8.42 -8.06 -0.20
N PRO A 212 -9.06 -7.82 -1.36
CA PRO A 212 -10.22 -8.59 -1.79
C PRO A 212 -9.85 -10.05 -2.08
N TYR A 213 -10.87 -10.93 -2.04
CA TYR A 213 -10.74 -12.37 -2.25
C TYR A 213 -9.92 -12.71 -3.50
N GLU A 214 -10.14 -12.03 -4.61
CA GLU A 214 -9.50 -12.29 -5.89
C GLU A 214 -7.99 -12.03 -5.83
N VAL A 215 -7.56 -10.99 -5.10
CA VAL A 215 -6.14 -10.65 -4.92
C VAL A 215 -5.47 -11.71 -4.07
N VAL A 216 -6.08 -12.08 -2.93
CA VAL A 216 -5.54 -13.11 -2.02
C VAL A 216 -5.46 -14.47 -2.73
N SER A 217 -6.52 -14.86 -3.42
CA SER A 217 -6.61 -16.11 -4.19
C SER A 217 -5.54 -16.17 -5.29
N LEU A 218 -5.29 -15.05 -5.99
CA LEU A 218 -4.26 -14.98 -7.02
C LEU A 218 -2.83 -15.10 -6.47
N ILE A 219 -2.55 -14.44 -5.34
CA ILE A 219 -1.24 -14.54 -4.66
C ILE A 219 -1.03 -15.99 -4.18
N LEU A 220 -2.05 -16.57 -3.54
CA LEU A 220 -2.01 -17.95 -3.03
C LEU A 220 -1.84 -18.97 -4.17
N SER A 221 -2.53 -18.78 -5.29
CA SER A 221 -2.38 -19.63 -6.48
C SER A 221 -0.98 -19.55 -7.09
N SER A 222 -0.31 -18.39 -6.96
CA SER A 222 1.05 -18.18 -7.46
C SER A 222 2.10 -18.84 -6.56
N TRP A 223 1.87 -18.90 -5.24
CA TRP A 223 2.70 -19.64 -4.30
C TRP A 223 1.87 -20.21 -3.14
N PRO A 224 1.40 -21.46 -3.24
CA PRO A 224 0.52 -22.07 -2.24
C PRO A 224 1.15 -22.21 -0.84
N ASP A 225 2.47 -22.44 -0.77
CA ASP A 225 3.14 -22.60 0.53
C ASP A 225 3.17 -21.31 1.35
N ALA A 226 2.90 -20.15 0.73
CA ALA A 226 2.81 -18.85 1.41
C ALA A 226 1.88 -18.88 2.61
N ILE A 227 0.84 -19.72 2.58
CA ILE A 227 -0.16 -19.86 3.65
C ILE A 227 0.43 -20.39 4.96
N LYS A 228 1.57 -21.08 4.90
CA LYS A 228 2.26 -21.67 6.05
C LYS A 228 3.41 -20.82 6.57
N GLU A 229 3.79 -19.79 5.83
CA GLU A 229 4.86 -18.89 6.23
C GLU A 229 4.47 -18.16 7.51
N LYS A 230 5.45 -17.91 8.38
CA LYS A 230 5.26 -17.21 9.63
C LYS A 230 6.00 -15.90 9.60
N ASP A 231 5.31 -14.84 10.02
CA ASP A 231 5.94 -13.56 10.25
C ASP A 231 6.80 -13.52 11.53
N LYS A 232 7.29 -12.33 11.89
CA LYS A 232 8.22 -12.12 13.00
C LYS A 232 7.60 -12.40 14.36
N TRP A 233 6.27 -12.39 14.41
CA TRP A 233 5.51 -12.71 15.60
C TRP A 233 5.05 -14.17 15.58
N GLY A 234 5.43 -14.95 14.57
CA GLY A 234 5.00 -16.34 14.40
C GLY A 234 3.59 -16.45 13.82
N CYS A 235 2.99 -15.34 13.37
CA CYS A 235 1.64 -15.34 12.82
C CYS A 235 1.69 -15.82 11.37
N THR A 236 0.75 -16.70 11.00
CA THR A 236 0.51 -17.09 9.61
C THR A 236 -0.38 -16.06 8.92
N PRO A 237 -0.48 -16.03 7.57
CA PRO A 237 -1.38 -15.11 6.88
C PRO A 237 -2.84 -15.25 7.29
N PHE A 238 -3.25 -16.46 7.70
CA PHE A 238 -4.57 -16.72 8.28
C PHE A 238 -4.76 -15.99 9.60
N VAL A 239 -3.80 -16.10 10.52
CA VAL A 239 -3.84 -15.35 11.80
C VAL A 239 -3.83 -13.85 11.54
N THR A 240 -3.01 -13.38 10.58
CA THR A 240 -3.01 -11.98 10.16
C THR A 240 -4.38 -11.54 9.65
N ALA A 241 -5.08 -12.37 8.87
CA ALA A 241 -6.43 -12.06 8.38
C ALA A 241 -7.43 -11.90 9.54
N CYS A 242 -7.31 -12.72 10.60
CA CYS A 242 -8.14 -12.59 11.81
C CYS A 242 -7.80 -11.35 12.64
N ILE A 243 -6.53 -10.93 12.71
CA ILE A 243 -6.10 -9.77 13.51
C ILE A 243 -6.57 -8.44 12.90
N TYR A 244 -6.62 -8.36 11.57
CA TYR A 244 -6.84 -7.12 10.83
C TYR A 244 -8.21 -7.06 10.12
N ASP A 245 -9.18 -7.86 10.58
CA ASP A 245 -10.56 -7.85 10.08
C ASP A 245 -10.66 -8.03 8.56
N ALA A 246 -9.90 -8.98 8.00
CA ALA A 246 -10.03 -9.33 6.60
C ALA A 246 -11.44 -9.88 6.29
N PRO A 247 -11.95 -9.73 5.05
CA PRO A 247 -13.26 -10.23 4.67
C PRO A 247 -13.44 -11.71 5.00
N LEU A 248 -14.65 -12.12 5.40
CA LEU A 248 -14.95 -13.49 5.81
C LEU A 248 -14.60 -14.50 4.70
N GLU A 249 -14.77 -14.12 3.45
CA GLU A 249 -14.43 -14.91 2.27
C GLU A 249 -12.91 -15.18 2.18
N VAL A 250 -12.08 -14.21 2.57
CA VAL A 250 -10.63 -14.36 2.65
C VAL A 250 -10.26 -15.30 3.78
N VAL A 251 -10.84 -15.12 4.96
CA VAL A 251 -10.60 -16.02 6.11
C VAL A 251 -11.01 -17.46 5.77
N SER A 252 -12.18 -17.63 5.15
CA SER A 252 -12.71 -18.92 4.71
C SER A 252 -11.82 -19.57 3.64
N LEU A 253 -11.31 -18.79 2.69
CA LEU A 253 -10.36 -19.27 1.67
C LEU A 253 -9.09 -19.82 2.32
N LEU A 254 -8.50 -19.06 3.24
CA LEU A 254 -7.26 -19.47 3.91
C LEU A 254 -7.50 -20.72 4.77
N LEU A 255 -8.58 -20.74 5.54
CA LEU A 255 -8.89 -21.87 6.41
C LEU A 255 -9.24 -23.14 5.64
N SER A 256 -10.00 -23.04 4.56
CA SER A 256 -10.31 -24.19 3.69
C SER A 256 -9.08 -24.71 2.94
N SER A 257 -8.14 -23.83 2.59
CA SER A 257 -6.89 -24.21 1.93
C SER A 257 -5.90 -24.89 2.90
N TRP A 258 -5.94 -24.52 4.18
CA TRP A 258 -5.11 -25.15 5.21
C TRP A 258 -5.82 -25.21 6.58
N PRO A 259 -6.62 -26.26 6.83
CA PRO A 259 -7.38 -26.40 8.08
C PRO A 259 -6.51 -26.52 9.34
N ASP A 260 -5.32 -27.12 9.21
CA ASP A 260 -4.38 -27.25 10.32
C ASP A 260 -3.83 -25.90 10.82
N ALA A 261 -4.07 -24.80 10.10
CA ALA A 261 -3.71 -23.45 10.55
C ALA A 261 -4.25 -23.15 11.96
N LEU A 262 -5.40 -23.73 12.35
CA LEU A 262 -6.02 -23.59 13.68
C LEU A 262 -5.12 -24.09 14.83
N LYS A 263 -4.17 -24.97 14.56
CA LYS A 263 -3.24 -25.53 15.55
C LYS A 263 -2.00 -24.68 15.74
N GLU A 264 -1.70 -23.83 14.75
CA GLU A 264 -0.45 -23.09 14.73
C GLU A 264 -0.43 -22.05 15.84
N LYS A 265 0.66 -22.05 16.58
CA LYS A 265 0.88 -21.07 17.62
C LYS A 265 1.82 -19.98 17.12
N ASP A 266 1.52 -18.77 17.56
CA ASP A 266 2.41 -17.63 17.43
C ASP A 266 3.62 -17.76 18.38
N THR A 267 4.49 -16.75 18.39
CA THR A 267 5.66 -16.70 19.28
C THR A 267 5.30 -16.61 20.76
N CYS A 268 4.09 -16.17 21.10
CA CYS A 268 3.57 -16.10 22.46
C CYS A 268 2.91 -17.42 22.90
N GLY A 269 2.77 -18.40 22.01
CA GLY A 269 2.09 -19.66 22.28
C GLY A 269 0.56 -19.59 22.17
N CYS A 270 0.02 -18.47 21.67
CA CYS A 270 -1.41 -18.26 21.46
C CYS A 270 -1.90 -19.00 20.21
N THR A 271 -3.07 -19.61 20.29
CA THR A 271 -3.75 -20.23 19.14
C THR A 271 -4.44 -19.15 18.29
N PRO A 272 -4.75 -19.41 17.01
CA PRO A 272 -5.44 -18.45 16.15
C PRO A 272 -6.79 -18.04 16.71
N PHE A 273 -7.49 -19.00 17.33
CA PHE A 273 -8.73 -18.73 18.05
C PHE A 273 -8.55 -17.72 19.18
N ALA A 274 -7.57 -17.93 20.06
CA ALA A 274 -7.27 -17.01 21.14
C ALA A 274 -6.87 -15.62 20.61
N ILE A 275 -6.11 -15.57 19.51
CA ILE A 275 -5.70 -14.32 18.86
C ILE A 275 -6.91 -13.58 18.29
N ALA A 276 -7.81 -14.27 17.57
CA ALA A 276 -9.04 -13.67 17.02
C ALA A 276 -9.90 -13.05 18.15
N CYS A 277 -10.03 -13.74 19.28
CA CYS A 277 -10.70 -13.20 20.46
C CYS A 277 -9.96 -12.00 21.08
N ILE A 278 -8.63 -12.07 21.23
CA ILE A 278 -7.80 -10.99 21.79
C ILE A 278 -7.89 -9.71 20.96
N HIS A 279 -8.00 -9.87 19.63
CA HIS A 279 -8.06 -8.76 18.69
C HIS A 279 -9.48 -8.33 18.34
N GLU A 280 -10.50 -8.87 19.02
CA GLU A 280 -11.92 -8.50 18.82
C GLU A 280 -12.39 -8.72 17.36
N ALA A 281 -11.94 -9.80 16.72
CA ALA A 281 -12.31 -10.16 15.34
C ALA A 281 -13.85 -10.30 15.19
N PRO A 282 -14.39 -10.12 13.97
CA PRO A 282 -15.82 -10.19 13.72
C PRO A 282 -16.44 -11.50 14.19
N LEU A 283 -17.67 -11.45 14.71
CA LEU A 283 -18.34 -12.62 15.27
C LEU A 283 -18.45 -13.74 14.24
N GLU A 284 -18.69 -13.41 12.97
CA GLU A 284 -18.74 -14.36 11.85
C GLU A 284 -17.44 -15.16 11.70
N VAL A 285 -16.29 -14.52 11.93
CA VAL A 285 -15.00 -15.20 11.95
C VAL A 285 -14.93 -16.12 13.15
N ILE A 286 -15.29 -15.65 14.35
CA ILE A 286 -15.31 -16.48 15.57
C ILE A 286 -16.21 -17.72 15.40
N TYR A 287 -17.40 -17.55 14.82
CA TYR A 287 -18.33 -18.65 14.50
C TYR A 287 -17.68 -19.67 13.57
N LEU A 288 -17.05 -19.23 12.47
CA LEU A 288 -16.37 -20.08 11.52
C LEU A 288 -15.23 -20.88 12.16
N LEU A 289 -14.42 -20.24 13.02
CA LEU A 289 -13.35 -20.90 13.75
C LEU A 289 -13.89 -21.98 14.69
N LEU A 290 -14.97 -21.68 15.43
CA LEU A 290 -15.59 -22.63 16.35
C LEU A 290 -16.17 -23.84 15.63
N GLU A 291 -16.93 -23.60 14.54
CA GLU A 291 -17.50 -24.67 13.74
C GLU A 291 -16.41 -25.61 13.19
N THR A 292 -15.31 -25.05 12.69
CA THR A 292 -14.21 -25.83 12.13
C THR A 292 -13.45 -26.62 13.22
N MET A 293 -13.18 -26.00 14.38
CA MET A 293 -12.57 -26.69 15.52
C MET A 293 -13.45 -27.84 16.06
N LEU A 294 -14.77 -27.67 16.07
CA LEU A 294 -15.70 -28.72 16.49
C LEU A 294 -15.73 -29.89 15.49
N LYS A 295 -15.72 -29.60 14.19
CA LYS A 295 -15.69 -30.63 13.13
C LYS A 295 -14.41 -31.46 13.17
N THR A 296 -13.27 -30.85 13.46
CA THR A 296 -11.97 -31.56 13.51
C THR A 296 -11.77 -32.39 14.79
N LYS A 297 -12.72 -32.33 15.74
CA LYS A 297 -12.63 -32.97 17.08
C LYS A 297 -11.39 -32.55 17.87
N GLU A 298 -10.87 -31.36 17.62
CA GLU A 298 -9.60 -30.87 18.19
C GLU A 298 -9.77 -30.11 19.51
N TYR A 299 -10.87 -30.39 20.22
CA TYR A 299 -11.12 -29.86 21.54
C TYR A 299 -10.29 -30.62 22.59
N ARG A 300 -9.44 -29.90 23.34
CA ARG A 300 -9.13 -30.31 24.71
C ARG A 300 -10.35 -29.94 25.56
N HIS A 301 -10.62 -30.71 26.61
CA HIS A 301 -11.83 -30.69 27.44
C HIS A 301 -12.43 -29.33 27.88
N CYS A 302 -11.74 -28.20 27.68
CA CYS A 302 -12.28 -26.86 27.80
C CYS A 302 -11.81 -25.99 26.61
N LEU A 303 -12.75 -25.32 25.94
CA LEU A 303 -12.43 -24.21 25.06
C LEU A 303 -12.50 -22.91 25.88
N ASP A 304 -11.35 -22.32 26.18
CA ASP A 304 -11.26 -21.06 26.91
C ASP A 304 -11.59 -19.91 25.96
N LEU A 305 -12.86 -19.51 25.91
CA LEU A 305 -13.27 -18.31 25.18
C LEU A 305 -12.96 -17.08 26.03
N LYS A 306 -11.98 -16.27 25.64
CA LYS A 306 -11.65 -15.01 26.32
C LYS A 306 -12.31 -13.85 25.59
N PHE A 307 -13.33 -13.23 26.18
CA PHE A 307 -14.01 -12.08 25.60
C PHE A 307 -13.65 -10.77 26.31
N ALA A 308 -13.43 -9.70 25.57
CA ALA A 308 -13.25 -8.36 26.14
C ALA A 308 -14.59 -7.79 26.64
N LYS A 309 -14.61 -7.19 27.82
CA LYS A 309 -15.79 -6.53 28.41
C LYS A 309 -16.17 -5.31 27.57
N GLY A 310 -17.21 -5.46 26.74
CA GLY A 310 -17.71 -4.40 25.85
C GLY A 310 -18.71 -4.86 24.78
N GLN A 311 -18.73 -6.15 24.41
CA GLN A 311 -19.87 -6.74 23.70
C GLN A 311 -20.94 -7.12 24.74
N GLU A 312 -22.22 -6.90 24.45
CA GLU A 312 -23.33 -7.41 25.27
C GLU A 312 -23.39 -8.94 25.10
N LEU A 313 -22.50 -9.59 25.83
CA LEU A 313 -21.99 -10.93 25.57
C LEU A 313 -22.96 -12.06 25.93
N THR A 314 -24.06 -11.77 26.61
CA THR A 314 -24.98 -12.81 27.09
C THR A 314 -25.84 -13.38 25.97
N ASP A 315 -26.37 -12.54 25.09
CA ASP A 315 -27.29 -13.00 24.04
C ASP A 315 -26.51 -13.63 22.88
N ASP A 316 -25.37 -13.05 22.49
CA ASP A 316 -24.52 -13.57 21.42
C ASP A 316 -23.82 -14.88 21.81
N VAL A 317 -23.36 -15.03 23.06
CA VAL A 317 -22.79 -16.32 23.51
C VAL A 317 -23.88 -17.38 23.68
N THR A 318 -25.09 -17.01 24.11
CA THR A 318 -26.21 -17.97 24.17
C THR A 318 -26.65 -18.39 22.77
N ASN A 319 -26.70 -17.46 21.81
CA ASN A 319 -26.93 -17.73 20.40
C ASN A 319 -25.83 -18.61 19.82
N LEU A 320 -24.57 -18.35 20.15
CA LEU A 320 -23.44 -19.19 19.80
C LEU A 320 -23.58 -20.61 20.35
N VAL A 321 -23.85 -20.76 21.65
CA VAL A 321 -24.06 -22.07 22.27
C VAL A 321 -25.22 -22.81 21.62
N SER A 322 -26.34 -22.15 21.35
CA SER A 322 -27.49 -22.77 20.69
C SER A 322 -27.19 -23.20 19.25
N HIS A 323 -26.52 -22.35 18.47
CA HIS A 323 -26.11 -22.66 17.09
C HIS A 323 -25.11 -23.82 17.06
N LEU A 324 -24.09 -23.79 17.92
CA LEU A 324 -23.12 -24.88 18.03
C LEU A 324 -23.78 -26.18 18.50
N SER A 325 -24.76 -26.10 19.42
CA SER A 325 -25.54 -27.27 19.85
C SER A 325 -26.33 -27.90 18.70
N THR A 326 -26.85 -27.10 17.75
CA THR A 326 -27.51 -27.65 16.54
C THR A 326 -26.53 -28.32 15.58
N ILE A 327 -25.28 -27.87 15.53
CA ILE A 327 -24.24 -28.47 14.67
C ILE A 327 -23.74 -29.79 15.28
N LEU A 328 -23.61 -29.82 16.60
CA LEU A 328 -23.17 -30.97 17.39
C LEU A 328 -24.28 -32.00 17.64
N ASN A 329 -25.09 -32.32 16.62
CA ASN A 329 -26.21 -33.29 16.66
C ASN A 329 -25.85 -34.74 17.12
N ASP A 330 -24.66 -34.96 17.70
CA ASP A 330 -24.23 -36.18 18.37
C ASP A 330 -24.74 -36.19 19.82
N ASP A 331 -25.47 -37.25 20.19
CA ASP A 331 -25.96 -37.54 21.55
C ASP A 331 -24.84 -37.65 22.63
N GLU A 332 -23.56 -37.55 22.23
CA GLU A 332 -22.40 -37.65 23.13
C GLU A 332 -21.84 -36.30 23.59
N VAL A 333 -22.17 -35.14 22.98
CA VAL A 333 -21.50 -33.86 23.27
C VAL A 333 -22.47 -32.79 23.77
N SER A 334 -22.31 -32.35 25.03
CA SER A 334 -23.00 -31.15 25.55
C SER A 334 -22.04 -29.96 25.70
N LEU A 335 -22.51 -28.77 25.32
CA LEU A 335 -21.82 -27.50 25.55
C LEU A 335 -22.45 -26.80 26.76
N THR A 336 -21.66 -26.60 27.81
CA THR A 336 -22.09 -25.83 28.98
C THR A 336 -21.21 -24.61 29.16
N ILE A 337 -21.84 -23.45 29.36
CA ILE A 337 -21.17 -22.22 29.81
C ILE A 337 -20.81 -22.44 31.28
N ALA A 338 -19.54 -22.69 31.60
CA ALA A 338 -19.10 -22.65 33.00
C ALA A 338 -18.83 -21.18 33.38
N ASN A 339 -19.65 -20.64 34.27
CA ASN A 339 -19.56 -19.26 34.78
C ASN A 339 -18.45 -19.10 35.85
N ASP A 340 -17.30 -19.74 35.67
CA ASP A 340 -16.13 -19.48 36.51
C ASP A 340 -15.44 -18.21 35.98
N THR A 341 -16.05 -17.07 36.26
CA THR A 341 -15.52 -15.75 35.87
C THR A 341 -14.22 -15.49 36.63
N VAL A 342 -13.08 -15.75 36.00
CA VAL A 342 -11.83 -15.17 36.45
C VAL A 342 -11.64 -13.86 35.70
N ASP A 343 -11.86 -12.75 36.39
CA ASP A 343 -11.64 -11.41 35.84
C ASP A 343 -10.14 -11.23 35.59
N TYR A 344 -9.74 -11.10 34.33
CA TYR A 344 -8.37 -10.76 33.96
C TYR A 344 -8.32 -9.35 33.36
N PHE A 345 -7.29 -8.60 33.75
CA PHE A 345 -6.98 -7.28 33.19
C PHE A 345 -5.88 -7.42 32.15
N ILE A 346 -6.19 -7.14 30.88
CA ILE A 346 -5.20 -7.06 29.79
C ILE A 346 -5.39 -5.70 29.10
N ASN A 347 -4.31 -4.91 29.01
CA ASN A 347 -4.28 -3.57 28.40
C ASN A 347 -5.36 -2.60 28.93
N GLY A 348 -5.66 -2.65 30.23
CA GLY A 348 -6.65 -1.77 30.86
C GLY A 348 -8.11 -2.13 30.59
N LYS A 349 -8.38 -3.24 29.86
CA LYS A 349 -9.72 -3.81 29.68
C LYS A 349 -9.89 -5.05 30.56
N MET A 350 -11.11 -5.24 31.08
CA MET A 350 -11.52 -6.45 31.79
C MET A 350 -11.92 -7.53 30.77
N TRP A 351 -11.61 -8.79 31.02
CA TRP A 351 -11.92 -9.92 30.15
C TRP A 351 -12.73 -10.98 30.90
N TYR A 352 -13.71 -11.59 30.22
CA TYR A 352 -14.46 -12.75 30.69
C TYR A 352 -13.90 -14.02 30.05
N CYS A 353 -13.62 -15.06 30.85
CA CYS A 353 -13.47 -16.41 30.34
C CYS A 353 -14.85 -17.08 30.32
N VAL A 354 -15.38 -17.40 29.14
CA VAL A 354 -16.46 -18.37 28.99
C VAL A 354 -15.79 -19.71 28.72
N PHE A 355 -15.94 -20.65 29.65
CA PHE A 355 -15.51 -22.02 29.43
C PHE A 355 -16.63 -22.75 28.69
N LEU A 356 -16.38 -23.13 27.44
CA LEU A 356 -17.18 -24.17 26.79
C LEU A 356 -16.58 -25.50 27.18
N VAL A 357 -17.23 -26.19 28.12
CA VAL A 357 -16.90 -27.57 28.44
C VAL A 357 -17.60 -28.45 27.43
N ILE A 358 -16.82 -29.26 26.72
CA ILE A 358 -17.31 -30.32 25.83
C ILE A 358 -17.35 -31.59 26.68
N ASN A 359 -18.52 -31.88 27.23
CA ASN A 359 -18.72 -33.12 27.98
C ASN A 359 -18.98 -34.24 26.99
N LYS A 360 -18.12 -35.27 27.02
CA LYS A 360 -18.37 -36.53 26.33
C LYS A 360 -19.12 -37.45 27.29
N TYR A 361 -20.37 -37.83 26.97
CA TYR A 361 -21.15 -38.77 27.80
C TYR A 361 -20.59 -40.19 27.76
#